data_AF-A0A7C0WW59-F1
#
_entry.id   AF-A0A7C0WW59-F1
#
_cell.length_a   1.000
_cell.length_b   1.000
_cell.length_c   1.000
_cell.angle_alpha   90.00
_cell.angle_beta   90.00
_cell.angle_gamma   90.00
#
_symmetry.space_group_name_H-M   'P 1'
#
loop_
_entity.id
_entity.type
_entity.pdbx_description
1 polymer ?
#
loop_
_entity_poly.entity_id
_entity_poly.type
_entity_poly.pdbx_seq_one_letter_code
_entity_poly.pdbx_strand_id
1 'polypeptide(L)'
;MFEIKKRDGSTEEFIPEKIVVSCVKCGADLETAREISNEIKRNLKEKTDTEELRERVLGLLEKKNPQWKENWLIYDRAVKRRL
;
A
#
# COMPACT_ATOMS: atom_id res chain seq x y z
N MET A 1 3.80 -18.06 -1.82
CA MET A 1 4.06 -16.93 -2.75
C MET A 1 2.77 -16.14 -2.80
N PHE A 2 2.80 -14.82 -2.61
CA PHE A 2 1.57 -14.01 -2.64
C PHE A 2 1.44 -13.32 -3.99
N GLU A 3 0.28 -13.45 -4.61
CA GLU A 3 -0.04 -12.91 -5.92
C GLU A 3 -0.94 -11.68 -5.78
N ILE A 4 -0.54 -10.58 -6.42
CA ILE A 4 -1.31 -9.35 -6.47
C ILE A 4 -1.93 -9.21 -7.86
N LYS A 5 -3.25 -9.22 -7.92
CA LYS A 5 -3.99 -9.01 -9.17
C LYS A 5 -4.14 -7.51 -9.44
N LYS A 6 -3.76 -7.08 -10.63
CA LYS A 6 -3.91 -5.70 -11.12
C LYS A 6 -5.27 -5.48 -11.74
N ARG A 7 -5.58 -4.20 -11.93
CA ARG A 7 -6.84 -3.75 -12.56
C ARG A 7 -7.00 -4.24 -14.00
N ASP A 8 -5.90 -4.39 -14.74
CA ASP A 8 -5.89 -4.93 -16.11
C ASP A 8 -6.01 -6.47 -16.15
N GLY A 9 -6.12 -7.13 -14.99
CA GLY A 9 -6.21 -8.58 -14.87
C GLY A 9 -4.86 -9.29 -14.83
N SER A 10 -3.75 -8.60 -15.07
CA SER A 10 -2.41 -9.17 -14.89
C SER A 10 -2.12 -9.45 -13.42
N THR A 11 -1.23 -10.41 -13.14
CA THR A 11 -0.79 -10.73 -11.79
C THR A 11 0.71 -10.45 -11.63
N GLU A 12 1.10 -10.03 -10.43
CA GLU A 12 2.51 -9.89 -10.05
C GLU A 12 2.74 -10.47 -8.65
N GLU A 13 3.98 -10.83 -8.35
CA GLU A 13 4.33 -11.19 -6.98
C GLU A 13 4.25 -10.00 -6.04
N PHE A 14 3.80 -10.25 -4.81
CA PHE A 14 3.85 -9.27 -3.75
C PHE A 14 5.31 -8.94 -3.39
N ILE A 15 5.69 -7.68 -3.58
CA ILE A 15 6.99 -7.14 -3.19
C ILE A 15 6.78 -6.18 -2.01
N PRO A 16 7.21 -6.54 -0.78
CA PRO A 16 7.07 -5.70 0.41
C PRO A 16 7.61 -4.27 0.23
N GLU A 17 8.73 -4.14 -0.48
CA GLU A 17 9.41 -2.86 -0.70
C GLU A 17 8.53 -1.85 -1.44
N LYS A 18 7.57 -2.30 -2.27
CA LYS A 18 6.61 -1.40 -2.91
C LYS A 18 5.71 -0.70 -1.90
N ILE A 19 5.33 -1.39 -0.82
CA ILE A 19 4.54 -0.80 0.26
C ILE A 19 5.41 0.19 1.03
N VAL A 20 6.62 -0.21 1.41
CA VAL A 20 7.57 0.63 2.16
C VAL A 20 7.83 1.95 1.43
N VAL A 21 8.21 1.88 0.15
CA VAL A 21 8.48 3.07 -0.67
C VAL A 21 7.26 3.97 -0.78
N SER A 22 6.07 3.39 -0.91
CA SER A 22 4.84 4.18 -1.03
C SER A 22 4.49 4.87 0.29
N CYS A 23 4.62 4.19 1.43
CA CYS A 23 4.44 4.81 2.75
C CYS A 23 5.43 5.97 2.99
N VAL A 24 6.71 5.77 2.66
CA VAL A 24 7.75 6.81 2.81
C VAL A 24 7.47 8.02 1.93
N LYS A 25 7.03 7.82 0.67
CA LYS A 25 6.63 8.91 -0.22
C LYS A 25 5.47 9.75 0.33
N CYS A 26 4.68 9.20 1.24
CA CYS A 26 3.55 9.88 1.88
C CYS A 26 3.93 10.55 3.20
N GLY A 27 5.21 10.49 3.60
CA GLY A 27 5.75 11.15 4.78
C GLY A 27 5.91 10.24 6.01
N ALA A 28 5.65 8.94 5.89
CA ALA A 28 5.98 7.99 6.96
C ALA A 28 7.51 7.83 7.06
N ASP A 29 8.02 7.67 8.28
CA ASP A 29 9.41 7.28 8.48
C ASP A 29 9.63 5.81 8.05
N LEU A 30 10.90 5.43 7.86
CA LEU A 30 11.26 4.12 7.33
C LEU A 30 10.88 2.97 8.27
N GLU A 31 10.93 3.18 9.59
CA GLU A 31 10.58 2.17 10.58
C GLU A 31 9.08 1.88 10.52
N THR A 32 8.25 2.93 10.60
CA THR A 32 6.80 2.81 10.48
C THR A 32 6.38 2.20 9.14
N ALA A 33 7.03 2.58 8.04
CA ALA A 33 6.76 2.00 6.72
C ALA A 33 7.05 0.49 6.66
N ARG A 34 8.13 0.03 7.31
CA ARG A 34 8.47 -1.40 7.42
C ARG A 34 7.49 -2.14 8.32
N GLU A 35 7.05 -1.53 9.42
CA GLU A 35 6.00 -2.10 10.28
C GLU A 35 4.72 -2.36 9.48
N ILE A 36 4.22 -1.34 8.76
CA ILE A 36 3.03 -1.45 7.92
C ILE A 36 3.20 -2.56 6.87
N SER A 37 4.33 -2.59 6.17
CA SER A 37 4.60 -3.63 5.17
C SER A 37 4.60 -5.04 5.78
N ASN A 38 5.15 -5.20 6.97
CA ASN A 38 5.17 -6.49 7.68
C ASN A 38 3.78 -6.89 8.15
N GLU A 39 2.98 -5.95 8.65
CA GLU A 39 1.60 -6.20 9.07
C GLU A 39 0.72 -6.62 7.88
N ILE A 40 0.88 -5.96 6.74
CA ILE A 40 0.23 -6.35 5.49
C ILE A 40 0.62 -7.76 5.10
N LYS A 41 1.93 -8.07 5.06
CA LYS A 41 2.44 -9.39 4.66
C LYS A 41 1.89 -10.51 5.55
N ARG A 42 1.78 -10.30 6.86
CA ARG A 42 1.25 -11.30 7.82
C ARG A 42 -0.22 -11.62 7.58
N ASN A 43 -1.00 -10.65 7.10
CA ASN A 43 -2.44 -10.78 6.90
C ASN A 43 -2.82 -10.91 5.41
N LEU A 44 -1.84 -11.02 4.53
CA LEU A 44 -2.05 -11.08 3.09
C LEU A 44 -2.59 -12.45 2.70
N LYS A 45 -3.60 -12.47 1.83
CA LYS A 45 -4.12 -13.71 1.25
C LYS A 45 -3.25 -14.12 0.06
N GLU A 46 -3.21 -15.41 -0.26
CA GLU A 46 -2.43 -15.94 -1.38
C GLU A 46 -2.70 -15.19 -2.68
N LYS A 47 -3.96 -14.80 -2.93
CA LYS A 47 -4.36 -13.91 -4.02
C LYS A 47 -5.07 -12.70 -3.43
N THR A 48 -4.58 -11.50 -3.77
CA THR A 48 -5.15 -10.24 -3.28
C THR A 48 -5.24 -9.23 -4.42
N ASP A 49 -6.35 -8.53 -4.55
CA ASP A 49 -6.47 -7.45 -5.54
C ASP A 49 -5.66 -6.21 -5.12
N THR A 50 -5.12 -5.48 -6.09
CA THR A 50 -4.33 -4.26 -5.84
C THR A 50 -5.14 -3.21 -5.07
N GLU A 51 -6.46 -3.18 -5.26
CA GLU A 51 -7.37 -2.26 -4.56
C GLU A 51 -7.55 -2.68 -3.10
N GLU A 52 -7.79 -3.97 -2.81
CA GLU A 52 -7.85 -4.49 -1.44
C GLU A 52 -6.53 -4.25 -0.69
N LEU A 53 -5.39 -4.52 -1.35
CA LEU A 53 -4.06 -4.25 -0.78
C LEU A 53 -3.89 -2.76 -0.44
N ARG A 54 -4.31 -1.87 -1.35
CA ARG A 54 -4.24 -0.42 -1.15
C ARG A 54 -5.10 0.02 0.03
N GLU A 55 -6.34 -0.41 0.11
CA GLU A 55 -7.26 -0.02 1.19
C GLU A 55 -6.71 -0.42 2.56
N ARG A 56 -6.15 -1.63 2.66
CA ARG A 56 -5.50 -2.09 3.89
C ARG A 56 -4.33 -1.19 4.29
N VAL A 57 -3.47 -0.81 3.35
CA VAL A 57 -2.34 0.09 3.62
C VAL A 57 -2.81 1.47 4.06
N LEU A 58 -3.80 2.04 3.37
CA LEU A 58 -4.37 3.34 3.73
C LEU A 58 -5.02 3.32 5.11
N GLY A 59 -5.69 2.23 5.48
CA GLY A 59 -6.27 2.06 6.82
C GLY A 59 -5.21 1.99 7.92
N LEU A 60 -4.06 1.33 7.66
CA LEU A 60 -2.94 1.32 8.60
C LEU A 60 -2.26 2.68 8.72
N LEU A 61 -2.09 3.39 7.60
CA LEU A 61 -1.57 4.75 7.61
C LEU A 61 -2.50 5.69 8.39
N GLU A 62 -3.82 5.61 8.19
CA GLU A 62 -4.79 6.43 8.91
C GLU A 62 -4.74 6.21 10.43
N LYS A 63 -4.61 4.96 10.86
CA LYS A 63 -4.48 4.61 12.29
C LYS A 63 -3.21 5.19 12.91
N LYS A 64 -2.11 5.26 12.15
CA LYS A 64 -0.83 5.80 12.62
C LYS A 64 -0.80 7.33 12.55
N ASN A 65 -1.21 7.88 11.40
CA ASN A 65 -1.29 9.31 11.14
C ASN A 65 -2.24 9.58 9.94
N PRO A 66 -3.42 10.18 10.16
CA PRO A 66 -4.37 10.54 9.10
C PRO A 66 -3.76 11.38 7.97
N GLN A 67 -2.79 12.24 8.27
CA GLN A 67 -2.13 13.08 7.26
C GLN A 67 -1.37 12.24 6.22
N TRP A 68 -0.81 11.09 6.59
CA TRP A 68 -0.10 10.23 5.64
C TRP A 68 -1.06 9.56 4.66
N LYS A 69 -2.27 9.18 5.12
CA LYS A 69 -3.32 8.71 4.21
C LYS A 69 -3.71 9.81 3.23
N GLU A 70 -3.92 11.04 3.70
CA GLU A 70 -4.26 12.18 2.83
C GLU A 70 -3.16 12.43 1.78
N ASN A 71 -1.89 12.46 2.21
CA ASN A 71 -0.74 12.61 1.32
C ASN A 71 -0.70 11.50 0.25
N TRP A 72 -1.00 10.26 0.63
CA TRP A 72 -1.10 9.15 -0.32
C TRP A 72 -2.21 9.40 -1.33
N LEU A 73 -3.42 9.77 -0.88
CA LEU A 73 -4.55 10.01 -1.77
C LEU A 73 -4.25 11.11 -2.79
N ILE A 74 -3.58 12.19 -2.35
CA ILE A 74 -3.11 13.26 -3.21
C ILE A 74 -2.10 12.72 -4.24
N TYR A 75 -1.09 11.96 -3.80
CA TYR A 75 -0.09 11.37 -4.69
C TYR A 75 -0.72 10.41 -5.72
N ASP A 76 -1.63 9.53 -5.30
CA ASP A 76 -2.31 8.59 -6.18
C ASP A 76 -3.19 9.31 -7.22
N ARG A 77 -3.87 10.40 -6.84
CA ARG A 77 -4.65 11.22 -7.77
C ARG A 77 -3.75 11.93 -8.78
N ALA A 78 -2.68 12.58 -8.32
CA ALA A 78 -1.78 13.38 -9.14
C ALA A 78 -0.93 12.51 -10.09
N VAL A 79 -0.40 11.39 -9.61
CA VAL A 79 0.58 10.57 -10.35
C VAL A 79 -0.09 9.42 -11.08
N LYS A 80 -1.08 8.76 -10.47
CA LYS A 80 -1.70 7.56 -11.05
C LYS A 80 -3.00 7.85 -11.79
N ARG A 81 -3.44 9.12 -11.86
CA ARG A 81 -4.69 9.55 -12.51
C ARG A 81 -5.90 8.72 -12.07
N ARG A 82 -5.89 8.28 -10.82
CA ARG A 82 -7.00 7.53 -10.21
C ARG A 82 -8.02 8.59 -9.76
N LEU A 83 -9.08 8.76 -10.56
CA LEU A 83 -10.31 9.47 -10.18
C LEU A 83 -11.23 8.52 -9.44
#